data_AF-A0A7S7P6T0-F1
#
_entry.id   AF-A0A7S7P6T0-F1
#
_cell.length_a   1.000
_cell.length_b   1.000
_cell.length_c   1.000
_cell.angle_alpha   90.00
_cell.angle_beta   90.00
_cell.angle_gamma   90.00
#
_symmetry.space_group_name_H-M   'P 1'
#
loop_
_entity.id
_entity.type
_entity.pdbx_description
1 polymer ?
#
loop_
_entity_poly.entity_id
_entity_poly.type
_entity_poly.pdbx_seq_one_letter_code
_entity_poly.pdbx_strand_id
1 'polypeptide(L)'
;MRDVTEDVEGVLNDAGCQPIIFVGSGFSQRYAGGPTWDNLLRQLAEAYPVVDKNYGYYKQKFADLTEIGGVFADAYREWAWGAGRDQFPPGYFSEQIPGDIFIKHKVAELLSKIRPDANGSFGSKSLDEEIAALKAMNPHAIVTTNYDELIESIFPEYSRVIGQTILRQPYLSVGEVFKIHGCVSDPASLVLTKRDYEAFDTDKKYLSAKLLTYFAEHPLLFVGYSATDSNIRSVLYDVDRMIRADFQLIPNIFVLEYAPDVSMKSYPPRDRVLSVGDGREIRIKSISASSFKWVFEAFGNGGALEKVNMKLLRALMARTVDLVRKDVPTRRVEVDFQMLDRKLSEGGSIATLLGVASLDHPSKVNVSFPYTPTDVANEIGVKSPYYVNKLIDQVTEKFGFDMKESDNAYHITMIAGKKTRMHKYSSAAIDLLRKVLAGETYELQAEYREQSM
;
A
#
# COMPACT_ATOMS: atom_id res chain seq x y z
N MET A 1 27.27 -3.89 17.88
CA MET A 1 26.40 -3.92 16.68
C MET A 1 25.78 -5.30 16.51
N ARG A 2 26.56 -6.41 16.53
CA ARG A 2 26.00 -7.78 16.53
C ARG A 2 24.96 -8.03 17.62
N ASP A 3 25.23 -7.57 18.83
CA ASP A 3 24.30 -7.63 19.97
C ASP A 3 22.96 -6.95 19.70
N VAL A 4 22.96 -5.82 18.99
CA VAL A 4 21.71 -5.10 18.62
C VAL A 4 20.98 -5.83 17.51
N THR A 5 21.70 -6.37 16.53
CA THR A 5 21.11 -7.18 15.46
C THR A 5 20.43 -8.42 16.03
N GLU A 6 21.10 -9.15 16.92
CA GLU A 6 20.56 -10.33 17.59
C GLU A 6 19.32 -9.99 18.43
N ASP A 7 19.31 -8.85 19.13
CA ASP A 7 18.15 -8.37 19.89
C ASP A 7 16.96 -8.01 18.98
N VAL A 8 17.21 -7.31 17.86
CA VAL A 8 16.17 -6.99 16.86
C VAL A 8 15.59 -8.26 16.25
N GLU A 9 16.44 -9.21 15.86
CA GLU A 9 16.03 -10.49 15.30
C GLU A 9 15.23 -11.32 16.32
N GLY A 10 15.63 -11.33 17.58
CA GLY A 10 14.89 -11.97 18.67
C GLY A 10 13.48 -11.40 18.82
N VAL A 11 13.35 -10.07 18.88
CA VAL A 11 12.05 -9.40 19.01
C VAL A 11 11.15 -9.68 17.80
N LEU A 12 11.70 -9.69 16.59
CA LEU A 12 10.92 -9.99 15.38
C LEU A 12 10.46 -11.45 15.33
N ASN A 13 11.31 -12.39 15.74
CA ASN A 13 10.97 -13.81 15.80
C ASN A 13 9.89 -14.09 16.85
N ASP A 14 9.99 -13.46 18.03
CA ASP A 14 9.00 -13.60 19.10
C ASP A 14 7.64 -13.01 18.70
N ALA A 15 7.64 -11.87 17.99
CA ALA A 15 6.42 -11.26 17.47
C ALA A 15 5.82 -12.03 16.28
N GLY A 16 6.66 -12.74 15.51
CA GLY A 16 6.23 -13.50 14.33
C GLY A 16 5.65 -12.63 13.20
N CYS A 17 5.96 -11.33 13.18
CA CYS A 17 5.36 -10.36 12.27
C CYS A 17 6.38 -9.31 11.78
N GLN A 18 6.06 -8.64 10.67
CA GLN A 18 6.87 -7.57 10.11
C GLN A 18 6.77 -6.29 10.97
N PRO A 19 7.83 -5.45 11.02
CA PRO A 19 7.82 -4.25 11.83
C PRO A 19 6.96 -3.15 11.21
N ILE A 20 6.58 -2.16 12.03
CA ILE A 20 5.98 -0.91 11.58
C ILE A 20 7.01 0.22 11.75
N ILE A 21 7.19 1.02 10.71
CA ILE A 21 8.09 2.16 10.76
C ILE A 21 7.31 3.44 11.01
N PHE A 22 7.76 4.20 11.99
CA PHE A 22 7.38 5.59 12.17
C PHE A 22 8.46 6.49 11.55
N VAL A 23 8.08 7.34 10.60
CA VAL A 23 8.99 8.23 9.86
C VAL A 23 8.69 9.70 10.18
N GLY A 24 9.69 10.42 10.70
CA GLY A 24 9.65 11.86 10.96
C GLY A 24 10.45 12.69 9.94
N SER A 25 10.47 14.01 10.10
CA SER A 25 11.02 14.94 9.09
C SER A 25 12.53 14.80 8.88
N GLY A 26 13.25 14.27 9.88
CA GLY A 26 14.68 13.97 9.77
C GLY A 26 14.99 12.90 8.71
N PHE A 27 14.02 12.06 8.36
CA PHE A 27 14.15 11.11 7.25
C PHE A 27 14.19 11.86 5.91
N SER A 28 13.20 12.73 5.66
CA SER A 28 13.15 13.56 4.45
C SER A 28 14.36 14.50 4.36
N GLN A 29 14.83 15.02 5.49
CA GLN A 29 16.06 15.81 5.56
C GLN A 29 17.28 14.99 5.12
N ARG A 30 17.45 13.77 5.65
CA ARG A 30 18.60 12.90 5.35
C ARG A 30 18.64 12.47 3.88
N TYR A 31 17.51 12.05 3.34
CA TYR A 31 17.47 11.37 2.03
C TYR A 31 17.10 12.28 0.86
N ALA A 32 16.51 13.45 1.11
CA ALA A 32 16.06 14.35 0.05
C ALA A 32 16.25 15.85 0.38
N GLY A 33 17.00 16.19 1.44
CA GLY A 33 17.23 17.58 1.83
C GLY A 33 15.98 18.34 2.27
N GLY A 34 14.92 17.63 2.65
CA GLY A 34 13.67 18.23 3.11
C GLY A 34 13.82 19.06 4.40
N PRO A 35 12.94 20.04 4.66
CA PRO A 35 13.00 20.84 5.87
C PRO A 35 12.41 20.09 7.07
N THR A 36 12.94 20.40 8.26
CA THR A 36 12.22 20.15 9.52
C THR A 36 11.05 21.13 9.64
N TRP A 37 10.14 20.91 10.57
CA TRP A 37 8.99 21.81 10.74
C TRP A 37 9.38 23.26 11.06
N ASP A 38 10.39 23.48 11.91
CA ASP A 38 10.95 24.81 12.19
C ASP A 38 11.55 25.46 10.93
N ASN A 39 12.29 24.68 10.13
CA ASN A 39 12.89 25.16 8.90
C ASN A 39 11.85 25.42 7.79
N LEU A 40 10.74 24.66 7.78
CA LEU A 40 9.64 24.90 6.86
C LEU A 40 9.00 26.26 7.13
N LEU A 41 8.70 26.58 8.40
CA LEU A 41 8.18 27.89 8.78
C LEU A 41 9.17 29.01 8.46
N ARG A 42 10.48 28.80 8.70
CA ARG A 42 11.51 29.75 8.29
C ARG A 42 11.49 30.00 6.78
N GLN A 43 11.45 28.95 5.96
CA GLN A 43 11.39 29.09 4.49
C GLN A 43 10.12 29.80 4.04
N LEU A 44 8.96 29.53 4.65
CA LEU A 44 7.71 30.24 4.36
C LEU A 44 7.78 31.73 4.71
N ALA A 45 8.49 32.09 5.78
CA ALA A 45 8.70 33.49 6.16
C ALA A 45 9.64 34.23 5.20
N GLU A 46 10.64 33.54 4.66
CA GLU A 46 11.66 34.13 3.78
C GLU A 46 11.23 34.17 2.31
N ALA A 47 10.50 33.15 1.84
CA ALA A 47 10.14 32.99 0.43
C ALA A 47 9.01 33.91 -0.02
N TYR A 48 8.19 34.43 0.91
CA TYR A 48 7.00 35.20 0.55
C TYR A 48 6.97 36.54 1.30
N PRO A 49 6.76 37.67 0.58
CA PRO A 49 6.88 39.04 1.13
C PRO A 49 5.77 39.42 2.12
N VAL A 50 4.96 38.45 2.53
CA VAL A 50 3.75 38.61 3.31
C VAL A 50 4.02 38.58 4.81
N VAL A 51 5.16 37.99 5.20
CA VAL A 51 5.54 37.91 6.60
C VAL A 51 6.36 39.16 6.94
N ASP A 52 5.70 40.13 7.59
CA ASP A 52 6.23 41.49 7.85
C ASP A 52 7.56 41.56 8.63
N LYS A 53 7.92 40.47 9.32
CA LYS A 53 9.08 40.39 10.23
C LYS A 53 9.91 39.16 9.90
N ASN A 54 11.20 39.21 10.22
CA ASN A 54 12.06 38.03 10.13
C ASN A 54 11.54 36.91 11.05
N TYR A 55 11.73 35.64 10.65
CA TYR A 55 11.33 34.46 11.42
C TYR A 55 11.77 34.50 12.89
N GLY A 56 12.95 35.07 13.18
CA GLY A 56 13.45 35.23 14.55
C GLY A 56 12.52 36.00 15.49
N TYR A 57 11.76 36.98 14.98
CA TYR A 57 10.76 37.71 15.77
C TYR A 57 9.65 36.77 16.27
N TYR A 58 9.14 35.90 15.39
CA TYR A 58 8.06 34.97 15.75
C TYR A 58 8.54 33.90 16.73
N LYS A 59 9.79 33.43 16.60
CA LYS A 59 10.41 32.51 17.56
C LYS A 59 10.62 33.09 18.95
N GLN A 60 10.82 34.41 19.06
CA GLN A 60 10.92 35.09 20.35
C GLN A 60 9.54 35.33 20.96
N LYS A 61 8.54 35.60 20.13
CA LYS A 61 7.18 35.91 20.56
C LYS A 61 6.38 34.67 20.96
N PHE A 62 6.55 33.57 20.24
CA PHE A 62 5.80 32.33 20.42
C PHE A 62 6.74 31.18 20.75
N ALA A 63 6.42 30.44 21.82
CA ALA A 63 7.14 29.23 22.20
C ALA A 63 6.73 28.03 21.33
N ASP A 64 5.47 28.00 20.88
CA ASP A 64 4.90 26.94 20.06
C ASP A 64 4.92 27.31 18.57
N LEU A 65 5.43 26.39 17.75
CA LEU A 65 5.47 26.51 16.30
C LEU A 65 4.05 26.47 15.67
N THR A 66 3.07 25.81 16.32
CA THR A 66 1.68 25.79 15.82
C THR A 66 1.05 27.18 15.82
N GLU A 67 1.43 28.03 16.79
CA GLU A 67 0.96 29.42 16.89
C GLU A 67 1.59 30.30 15.81
N ILE A 68 2.88 30.08 15.52
CA ILE A 68 3.54 30.72 14.37
C ILE A 68 2.84 30.33 13.07
N GLY A 69 2.51 29.04 12.90
CA GLY A 69 1.74 28.55 11.75
C GLY A 69 0.39 29.26 11.60
N GLY A 70 -0.32 29.50 12.70
CA GLY A 70 -1.59 30.27 12.70
C GLY A 70 -1.41 31.72 12.25
N VAL A 71 -0.37 32.41 12.76
CA VAL A 71 -0.07 33.79 12.34
C VAL A 71 0.28 33.86 10.86
N PHE A 72 1.05 32.89 10.36
CA PHE A 72 1.38 32.84 8.94
C PHE A 72 0.16 32.51 8.09
N ALA A 73 -0.76 31.64 8.56
CA ALA A 73 -1.99 31.35 7.86
C ALA A 73 -2.83 32.62 7.62
N ASP A 74 -2.97 33.48 8.65
CA ASP A 74 -3.66 34.76 8.52
C ASP A 74 -2.94 35.67 7.51
N ALA A 75 -1.61 35.79 7.60
CA ALA A 75 -0.83 36.62 6.68
C ALA A 75 -1.02 36.17 5.21
N TYR A 76 -0.86 34.87 4.94
CA TYR A 76 -1.03 34.30 3.60
C TYR A 76 -2.44 34.48 3.06
N ARG A 77 -3.47 34.40 3.93
CA ARG A 77 -4.85 34.71 3.54
C ARG A 77 -4.98 36.15 3.06
N GLU A 78 -4.54 37.13 3.86
CA GLU A 78 -4.65 38.55 3.48
C GLU A 78 -3.94 38.83 2.14
N TRP A 79 -2.76 38.25 1.93
CA TRP A 79 -2.05 38.39 0.66
C TRP A 79 -2.76 37.74 -0.50
N ALA A 80 -3.30 36.52 -0.33
CA ALA A 80 -4.03 35.84 -1.38
C ALA A 80 -5.25 36.64 -1.85
N TRP A 81 -5.98 37.29 -0.93
CA TRP A 81 -7.12 38.16 -1.27
C TRP A 81 -6.72 39.53 -1.85
N GLY A 82 -5.44 39.90 -1.74
CA GLY A 82 -4.86 41.10 -2.35
C GLY A 82 -3.92 40.78 -3.52
N ALA A 83 -2.63 41.11 -3.35
CA ALA A 83 -1.62 41.04 -4.42
C ALA A 83 -1.22 39.61 -4.85
N GLY A 84 -1.55 38.59 -4.04
CA GLY A 84 -1.17 37.21 -4.27
C GLY A 84 -2.19 36.38 -5.05
N ARG A 85 -3.32 36.96 -5.47
CA ARG A 85 -4.49 36.24 -6.00
C ARG A 85 -4.16 35.28 -7.15
N ASP A 86 -3.31 35.70 -8.07
CA ASP A 86 -2.93 34.93 -9.26
C ASP A 86 -2.05 33.70 -8.96
N GLN A 87 -1.55 33.58 -7.73
CA GLN A 87 -0.73 32.43 -7.31
C GLN A 87 -1.54 31.25 -6.76
N PHE A 88 -2.87 31.35 -6.76
CA PHE A 88 -3.74 30.35 -6.15
C PHE A 88 -4.88 29.94 -7.09
N PRO A 89 -5.34 28.69 -7.01
CA PRO A 89 -6.51 28.24 -7.75
C PRO A 89 -7.75 29.11 -7.48
N PRO A 90 -8.55 29.47 -8.50
CA PRO A 90 -9.75 30.30 -8.33
C PRO A 90 -10.75 29.72 -7.33
N GLY A 91 -10.83 28.39 -7.21
CA GLY A 91 -11.73 27.69 -6.29
C GLY A 91 -11.44 27.90 -4.81
N TYR A 92 -10.26 28.41 -4.44
CA TYR A 92 -9.93 28.72 -3.04
C TYR A 92 -10.58 30.01 -2.54
N PHE A 93 -11.02 30.89 -3.44
CA PHE A 93 -11.65 32.17 -3.10
C PHE A 93 -13.16 32.03 -2.88
N SER A 94 -13.54 31.06 -2.05
CA SER A 94 -14.92 30.76 -1.68
C SER A 94 -15.09 30.83 -0.16
N GLU A 95 -16.23 31.30 0.31
CA GLU A 95 -16.58 31.35 1.75
C GLU A 95 -16.61 29.97 2.43
N GLN A 96 -16.72 28.90 1.65
CA GLN A 96 -16.74 27.52 2.15
C GLN A 96 -15.33 26.96 2.43
N ILE A 97 -14.29 27.61 1.90
CA ILE A 97 -12.90 27.13 2.03
C ILE A 97 -12.22 27.83 3.21
N PRO A 98 -11.62 27.06 4.15
CA PRO A 98 -10.85 27.64 5.24
C PRO A 98 -9.66 28.49 4.75
N GLY A 99 -9.46 29.66 5.37
CA GLY A 99 -8.46 30.63 4.91
C GLY A 99 -7.00 30.18 5.06
N ASP A 100 -6.72 29.17 5.87
CA ASP A 100 -5.41 28.51 5.99
C ASP A 100 -5.03 27.66 4.77
N ILE A 101 -5.95 27.47 3.80
CA ILE A 101 -5.66 26.77 2.55
C ILE A 101 -4.49 27.42 1.78
N PHE A 102 -4.31 28.74 1.88
CA PHE A 102 -3.31 29.48 1.11
C PHE A 102 -1.89 29.15 1.57
N ILE A 103 -1.63 29.13 2.87
CA ILE A 103 -0.34 28.69 3.41
C ILE A 103 -0.11 27.20 3.12
N LYS A 104 -1.15 26.36 3.28
CA LYS A 104 -1.08 24.93 3.01
C LYS A 104 -0.75 24.62 1.55
N HIS A 105 -1.28 25.41 0.61
CA HIS A 105 -0.92 25.32 -0.81
C HIS A 105 0.54 25.65 -1.07
N LYS A 106 1.07 26.71 -0.44
CA LYS A 106 2.50 27.05 -0.57
C LYS A 106 3.42 26.02 0.09
N VAL A 107 3.00 25.44 1.22
CA VAL A 107 3.66 24.26 1.80
C VAL A 107 3.70 23.11 0.79
N ALA A 108 2.58 22.82 0.13
CA ALA A 108 2.52 21.78 -0.89
C ALA A 108 3.47 22.07 -2.08
N GLU A 109 3.51 23.30 -2.58
CA GLU A 109 4.45 23.71 -3.65
C GLU A 109 5.93 23.58 -3.25
N LEU A 110 6.26 23.91 -2.00
CA LEU A 110 7.64 23.80 -1.50
C LEU A 110 8.06 22.33 -1.36
N LEU A 111 7.19 21.52 -0.75
CA LEU A 111 7.50 20.14 -0.39
C LEU A 111 7.27 19.15 -1.55
N SER A 112 6.52 19.52 -2.60
CA SER A 112 6.32 18.67 -3.78
C SER A 112 7.61 18.41 -4.56
N LYS A 113 8.67 19.15 -4.27
CA LYS A 113 10.02 19.02 -4.84
C LYS A 113 10.86 17.95 -4.14
N ILE A 114 10.45 17.48 -2.96
CA ILE A 114 11.16 16.47 -2.17
C ILE A 114 10.93 15.11 -2.81
N ARG A 115 11.90 14.67 -3.62
CA ARG A 115 11.88 13.42 -4.38
C ARG A 115 13.33 12.93 -4.51
N PRO A 116 13.56 11.63 -4.80
CA PRO A 116 14.87 11.19 -5.26
C PRO A 116 15.27 11.93 -6.54
N ASP A 117 16.56 11.91 -6.87
CA ASP A 117 17.03 12.52 -8.12
C ASP A 117 16.48 11.81 -9.37
N ALA A 118 16.79 12.34 -10.55
CA ALA A 118 16.28 11.81 -11.82
C ALA A 118 16.65 10.33 -12.09
N ASN A 119 17.68 9.81 -11.42
CA ASN A 119 18.14 8.43 -11.54
C ASN A 119 17.60 7.54 -10.39
N GLY A 120 16.80 8.11 -9.47
CA GLY A 120 16.33 7.42 -8.29
C GLY A 120 17.33 7.34 -7.14
N SER A 121 18.41 8.14 -7.18
CA SER A 121 19.41 8.22 -6.11
C SER A 121 19.02 9.25 -5.04
N PHE A 122 19.48 9.00 -3.82
CA PHE A 122 19.30 9.81 -2.62
C PHE A 122 20.58 10.58 -2.26
N GLY A 123 21.41 10.88 -3.26
CA GLY A 123 22.55 11.78 -3.17
C GLY A 123 23.91 11.11 -2.93
N SER A 124 23.95 9.85 -2.48
CA SER A 124 25.19 9.07 -2.44
C SER A 124 24.92 7.57 -2.45
N LYS A 125 25.91 6.79 -2.90
CA LYS A 125 25.84 5.32 -2.87
C LYS A 125 25.53 4.76 -1.48
N SER A 126 26.06 5.37 -0.42
CA SER A 126 25.77 4.91 0.95
C SER A 126 24.30 5.10 1.32
N LEU A 127 23.68 6.22 0.92
CA LEU A 127 22.27 6.48 1.19
C LEU A 127 21.37 5.59 0.31
N ASP A 128 21.78 5.34 -0.93
CA ASP A 128 21.06 4.42 -1.83
C ASP A 128 21.04 2.99 -1.28
N GLU A 129 22.16 2.53 -0.70
CA GLU A 129 22.22 1.22 -0.04
C GLU A 129 21.34 1.16 1.23
N GLU A 130 21.24 2.24 2.00
CA GLU A 130 20.29 2.34 3.12
C GLU A 130 18.84 2.22 2.64
N ILE A 131 18.47 2.95 1.59
CA ILE A 131 17.11 2.88 1.03
C ILE A 131 16.84 1.50 0.40
N ALA A 132 17.83 0.86 -0.22
CA ALA A 132 17.69 -0.50 -0.73
C ALA A 132 17.41 -1.50 0.42
N ALA A 133 18.12 -1.37 1.54
CA ALA A 133 17.88 -2.17 2.74
C ALA A 133 16.49 -1.89 3.34
N LEU A 134 16.08 -0.62 3.41
CA LEU A 134 14.73 -0.23 3.85
C LEU A 134 13.63 -0.85 2.97
N LYS A 135 13.81 -0.87 1.64
CA LYS A 135 12.87 -1.54 0.72
C LYS A 135 12.84 -3.05 0.95
N ALA A 136 14.01 -3.66 1.17
CA ALA A 136 14.13 -5.09 1.42
C ALA A 136 13.48 -5.51 2.75
N MET A 137 13.49 -4.62 3.75
CA MET A 137 12.86 -4.81 5.04
C MET A 137 11.34 -5.05 4.95
N ASN A 138 10.68 -4.53 3.90
CA ASN A 138 9.26 -4.71 3.61
C ASN A 138 8.34 -4.55 4.84
N PRO A 139 8.27 -3.35 5.44
CA PRO A 139 7.51 -3.10 6.67
C PRO A 139 6.03 -3.47 6.53
N HIS A 140 5.42 -3.92 7.63
CA HIS A 140 3.98 -4.17 7.65
C HIS A 140 3.17 -2.91 7.28
N ALA A 141 3.56 -1.76 7.84
CA ALA A 141 2.99 -0.47 7.54
C ALA A 141 4.01 0.63 7.84
N ILE A 142 3.80 1.79 7.24
CA ILE A 142 4.59 2.99 7.48
C ILE A 142 3.67 4.08 8.00
N VAL A 143 4.05 4.72 9.09
CA VAL A 143 3.33 5.82 9.71
C VAL A 143 4.22 7.06 9.65
N THR A 144 3.70 8.19 9.19
CA THR A 144 4.48 9.42 9.08
C THR A 144 3.68 10.67 9.43
N THR A 145 4.37 11.62 10.03
CA THR A 145 3.90 13.00 10.24
C THR A 145 4.39 13.94 9.15
N ASN A 146 5.12 13.44 8.15
CA ASN A 146 5.65 14.24 7.05
C ASN A 146 4.58 14.46 5.98
N TYR A 147 4.58 15.66 5.41
CA TYR A 147 3.63 16.04 4.37
C TYR A 147 4.05 15.54 2.97
N ASP A 148 5.36 15.47 2.72
CA ASP A 148 5.99 15.14 1.42
C ASP A 148 5.75 13.68 0.98
N GLU A 149 5.84 13.40 -0.32
CA GLU A 149 5.56 12.07 -0.90
C GLU A 149 6.82 11.16 -1.03
N LEU A 150 7.87 11.41 -0.25
CA LEU A 150 9.14 10.68 -0.39
C LEU A 150 8.97 9.18 -0.11
N ILE A 151 8.23 8.83 0.94
CA ILE A 151 7.96 7.44 1.30
C ILE A 151 7.19 6.73 0.20
N GLU A 152 6.20 7.37 -0.40
CA GLU A 152 5.44 6.83 -1.52
C GLU A 152 6.31 6.58 -2.75
N SER A 153 7.35 7.41 -2.97
CA SER A 153 8.33 7.17 -4.04
C SER A 153 9.24 5.96 -3.77
N ILE A 154 9.53 5.69 -2.49
CA ILE A 154 10.32 4.52 -2.06
C ILE A 154 9.46 3.24 -2.14
N PHE A 155 8.18 3.35 -1.80
CA PHE A 155 7.23 2.25 -1.63
C PHE A 155 5.99 2.40 -2.52
N PRO A 156 6.12 2.35 -3.86
CA PRO A 156 5.02 2.62 -4.79
C PRO A 156 3.88 1.58 -4.72
N GLU A 157 4.14 0.39 -4.19
CA GLU A 157 3.11 -0.65 -4.01
C GLU A 157 2.24 -0.43 -2.75
N TYR A 158 2.67 0.46 -1.86
CA TYR A 158 1.95 0.76 -0.62
C TYR A 158 0.79 1.72 -0.92
N SER A 159 -0.31 1.58 -0.17
CA SER A 159 -1.45 2.48 -0.29
C SER A 159 -1.37 3.63 0.69
N ARG A 160 -1.36 4.84 0.13
CA ARG A 160 -1.40 6.08 0.90
C ARG A 160 -2.76 6.26 1.56
N VAL A 161 -2.74 6.52 2.85
CA VAL A 161 -3.92 6.84 3.68
C VAL A 161 -3.68 8.21 4.31
N ILE A 162 -4.47 9.20 3.90
CA ILE A 162 -4.34 10.60 4.35
C ILE A 162 -5.30 10.85 5.52
N GLY A 163 -4.76 11.33 6.64
CA GLY A 163 -5.54 11.68 7.83
C GLY A 163 -6.44 10.53 8.29
N GLN A 164 -7.74 10.80 8.41
CA GLN A 164 -8.75 9.84 8.90
C GLN A 164 -9.52 9.11 7.81
N THR A 165 -9.07 9.20 6.55
CA THR A 165 -9.71 8.50 5.42
C THR A 165 -9.73 6.98 5.60
N ILE A 166 -8.97 6.46 6.56
CA ILE A 166 -8.93 5.06 7.00
C ILE A 166 -10.31 4.47 7.31
N LEU A 167 -11.27 5.27 7.80
CA LEU A 167 -12.64 4.83 8.08
C LEU A 167 -13.38 4.34 6.82
N ARG A 168 -12.92 4.76 5.64
CA ARG A 168 -13.52 4.40 4.34
C ARG A 168 -12.93 3.13 3.73
N GLN A 169 -11.90 2.53 4.35
CA GLN A 169 -11.19 1.36 3.82
C GLN A 169 -11.03 0.29 4.92
N PRO A 170 -12.08 -0.50 5.20
CA PRO A 170 -12.12 -1.44 6.34
C PRO A 170 -11.20 -2.67 6.20
N TYR A 171 -10.55 -2.84 5.05
CA TYR A 171 -9.67 -3.97 4.71
C TYR A 171 -8.18 -3.57 4.65
N LEU A 172 -7.83 -2.41 5.21
CA LEU A 172 -6.42 -2.00 5.38
C LEU A 172 -5.76 -2.83 6.48
N SER A 173 -4.90 -3.75 6.09
CA SER A 173 -4.29 -4.75 6.95
C SER A 173 -2.80 -4.96 6.70
N VAL A 174 -2.21 -4.42 5.63
CA VAL A 174 -0.77 -4.51 5.33
C VAL A 174 -0.45 -3.57 4.17
N GLY A 175 0.73 -2.98 4.18
CA GLY A 175 1.25 -2.23 3.05
C GLY A 175 0.66 -0.83 2.91
N GLU A 176 0.43 -0.14 4.01
CA GLU A 176 -0.08 1.23 4.02
C GLU A 176 0.99 2.27 4.36
N VAL A 177 0.82 3.48 3.83
CA VAL A 177 1.51 4.69 4.29
C VAL A 177 0.48 5.60 4.93
N PHE A 178 0.45 5.62 6.27
CA PHE A 178 -0.43 6.48 7.06
C PHE A 178 0.19 7.86 7.23
N LYS A 179 -0.45 8.88 6.64
CA LYS A 179 -0.01 10.27 6.70
C LYS A 179 -0.89 11.02 7.68
N ILE A 180 -0.45 11.02 8.92
CA ILE A 180 -1.24 11.44 10.08
C ILE A 180 -1.59 12.93 9.99
N HIS A 181 -0.64 13.75 9.55
CA HIS A 181 -0.80 15.22 9.45
C HIS A 181 -1.15 15.69 8.04
N GLY A 182 -1.74 14.82 7.23
CA GLY A 182 -2.11 15.14 5.85
C GLY A 182 -0.98 14.91 4.84
N CYS A 183 -1.22 15.30 3.59
CA CYS A 183 -0.28 15.12 2.50
C CYS A 183 -0.33 16.29 1.51
N VAL A 184 0.82 16.63 0.93
CA VAL A 184 0.92 17.68 -0.11
C VAL A 184 0.04 17.44 -1.33
N SER A 185 -0.36 16.19 -1.61
CA SER A 185 -1.32 15.86 -2.67
C SER A 185 -2.73 16.35 -2.40
N ASP A 186 -3.05 16.61 -1.13
CA ASP A 186 -4.33 17.15 -0.66
C ASP A 186 -4.04 18.27 0.36
N PRO A 187 -3.73 19.50 -0.11
CA PRO A 187 -3.30 20.59 0.76
C PRO A 187 -4.29 20.90 1.90
N ALA A 188 -5.59 20.71 1.69
CA ALA A 188 -6.59 20.96 2.74
C ALA A 188 -6.44 20.01 3.94
N SER A 189 -5.87 18.82 3.74
CA SER A 189 -5.64 17.82 4.78
C SER A 189 -4.49 18.13 5.74
N LEU A 190 -3.63 19.10 5.40
CA LEU A 190 -2.42 19.38 6.17
C LEU A 190 -2.75 19.88 7.58
N VAL A 191 -2.04 19.37 8.59
CA VAL A 191 -2.15 19.81 9.99
C VAL A 191 -0.98 20.73 10.32
N LEU A 192 -1.16 22.05 10.27
CA LEU A 192 -0.05 23.02 10.37
C LEU A 192 -0.24 24.06 11.47
N THR A 193 -1.47 24.52 11.66
CA THR A 193 -1.82 25.59 12.62
C THR A 193 -2.33 25.00 13.92
N LYS A 194 -2.32 25.78 15.00
CA LYS A 194 -2.89 25.36 16.30
C LYS A 194 -4.33 24.85 16.16
N ARG A 195 -5.15 25.52 15.35
CA ARG A 195 -6.53 25.11 15.06
C ARG A 195 -6.60 23.74 14.38
N ASP A 196 -5.68 23.46 13.45
CA ASP A 196 -5.60 22.14 12.82
C ASP A 196 -5.28 21.05 13.84
N TYR A 197 -4.33 21.31 14.74
CA TYR A 197 -3.95 20.36 15.79
C TYR A 197 -5.10 20.11 16.77
N GLU A 198 -5.82 21.16 17.18
CA GLU A 198 -7.01 21.04 18.05
C GLU A 198 -8.14 20.22 17.39
N ALA A 199 -8.41 20.47 16.10
CA ALA A 199 -9.38 19.70 15.33
C ALA A 199 -8.93 18.24 15.16
N PHE A 200 -7.66 18.04 14.80
CA PHE A 200 -7.05 16.72 14.66
C PHE A 200 -7.15 15.91 15.95
N ASP A 201 -6.81 16.50 17.10
CA ASP A 201 -6.87 15.83 18.41
C ASP A 201 -8.29 15.44 18.81
N THR A 202 -9.29 16.22 18.42
CA THR A 202 -10.70 15.91 18.66
C THR A 202 -11.16 14.70 17.85
N ASP A 203 -10.74 14.65 16.59
CA ASP A 203 -11.26 13.67 15.63
C ASP A 203 -10.43 12.37 15.58
N LYS A 204 -9.15 12.37 16.02
CA LYS A 204 -8.18 11.27 15.78
C LYS A 204 -8.48 9.91 16.42
N LYS A 205 -9.62 9.75 17.11
CA LYS A 205 -9.93 8.58 17.95
C LYS A 205 -9.72 7.22 17.27
N TYR A 206 -10.16 7.06 16.02
CA TYR A 206 -9.99 5.80 15.29
C TYR A 206 -8.53 5.56 14.87
N LEU A 207 -7.85 6.61 14.41
CA LEU A 207 -6.44 6.54 14.07
C LEU A 207 -5.61 6.15 15.30
N SER A 208 -5.87 6.79 16.45
CA SER A 208 -5.26 6.42 17.73
C SER A 208 -5.52 4.96 18.09
N ALA A 209 -6.75 4.47 17.93
CA ALA A 209 -7.07 3.06 18.19
C ALA A 209 -6.26 2.10 17.31
N LYS A 210 -6.10 2.39 16.02
CA LYS A 210 -5.30 1.55 15.12
C LYS A 210 -3.80 1.65 15.40
N LEU A 211 -3.31 2.83 15.76
CA LEU A 211 -1.92 2.98 16.19
C LEU A 211 -1.69 2.16 17.47
N LEU A 212 -2.63 2.16 18.42
CA LEU A 212 -2.58 1.31 19.62
C LEU A 212 -2.52 -0.17 19.30
N THR A 213 -3.30 -0.68 18.33
CA THR A 213 -3.18 -2.08 17.90
C THR A 213 -1.80 -2.36 17.31
N TYR A 214 -1.25 -1.45 16.51
CA TYR A 214 0.12 -1.56 16.01
C TYR A 214 1.18 -1.61 17.10
N PHE A 215 1.04 -0.81 18.17
CA PHE A 215 1.93 -0.88 19.34
C PHE A 215 1.90 -2.21 20.07
N ALA A 216 0.73 -2.86 20.11
CA ALA A 216 0.55 -4.14 20.79
C ALA A 216 1.02 -5.33 19.94
N GLU A 217 0.86 -5.25 18.61
CA GLU A 217 1.00 -6.40 17.71
C GLU A 217 2.31 -6.43 16.93
N HIS A 218 3.03 -5.30 16.82
CA HIS A 218 4.23 -5.20 15.97
C HIS A 218 5.44 -4.61 16.70
N PRO A 219 6.66 -5.03 16.33
CA PRO A 219 7.88 -4.29 16.63
C PRO A 219 7.90 -2.97 15.89
N LEU A 220 8.34 -1.91 16.57
CA LEU A 220 8.26 -0.54 16.05
C LEU A 220 9.61 0.11 15.92
N LEU A 221 9.84 0.78 14.80
CA LEU A 221 11.06 1.50 14.51
C LEU A 221 10.76 2.97 14.20
N PHE A 222 11.19 3.87 15.08
CA PHE A 222 11.12 5.31 14.88
C PHE A 222 12.39 5.81 14.18
N VAL A 223 12.23 6.46 13.03
CA VAL A 223 13.33 6.98 12.20
C VAL A 223 13.10 8.44 11.85
N GLY A 224 14.14 9.27 11.94
CA GLY A 224 14.06 10.66 11.50
C GLY A 224 13.28 11.56 12.45
N TYR A 225 13.21 11.20 13.71
CA TYR A 225 12.54 11.97 14.73
C TYR A 225 13.52 12.57 15.74
N SER A 226 13.15 13.74 16.27
CA SER A 226 13.81 14.28 17.46
C SER A 226 13.28 13.59 18.72
N ALA A 227 14.12 13.41 19.73
CA ALA A 227 13.71 13.00 21.08
C ALA A 227 12.69 13.97 21.72
N THR A 228 12.57 15.19 21.19
CA THR A 228 11.63 16.22 21.65
C THR A 228 10.37 16.36 20.81
N ASP A 229 10.18 15.53 19.78
CA ASP A 229 9.03 15.62 18.88
C ASP A 229 7.71 15.39 19.65
N SER A 230 6.81 16.38 19.62
CA SER A 230 5.54 16.33 20.35
C SER A 230 4.63 15.21 19.86
N ASN A 231 4.72 14.81 18.59
CA ASN A 231 3.84 13.81 18.01
C ASN A 231 4.23 12.41 18.49
N ILE A 232 5.52 12.09 18.53
CA ILE A 232 5.98 10.86 19.18
C ILE A 232 5.61 10.86 20.65
N ARG A 233 5.81 11.99 21.35
CA ARG A 233 5.49 12.05 22.79
C ARG A 233 4.03 11.75 23.07
N SER A 234 3.10 12.33 22.30
CA SER A 234 1.67 12.00 22.43
C SER A 234 1.39 10.53 22.16
N VAL A 235 2.04 9.95 21.14
CA VAL A 235 1.86 8.56 20.77
C VAL A 235 2.41 7.61 21.86
N LEU A 236 3.63 7.85 22.34
CA LEU A 236 4.24 7.07 23.42
C LEU A 236 3.55 7.27 24.77
N TYR A 237 2.94 8.43 25.00
CA TYR A 237 2.11 8.68 26.18
C TYR A 237 0.90 7.75 26.23
N ASP A 238 0.21 7.56 25.09
CA ASP A 238 -0.91 6.64 24.99
C ASP A 238 -0.47 5.18 25.21
N VAL A 239 0.72 4.81 24.72
CA VAL A 239 1.34 3.49 24.94
C VAL A 239 1.65 3.26 26.42
N ASP A 240 2.31 4.21 27.07
CA ASP A 240 2.63 4.12 28.50
C ASP A 240 1.36 3.92 29.35
N ARG A 241 0.29 4.66 29.04
CA ARG A 241 -1.01 4.52 29.73
C ARG A 241 -1.65 3.15 29.54
N MET A 242 -1.45 2.52 28.39
CA MET A 242 -1.99 1.20 28.08
C MET A 242 -1.22 0.09 28.81
N ILE A 243 0.11 0.09 28.69
CA ILE A 243 0.97 -0.98 29.20
C ILE A 243 1.18 -0.83 30.72
N ARG A 244 1.09 0.39 31.26
CA ARG A 244 1.53 0.74 32.63
C ARG A 244 2.93 0.21 32.87
N ALA A 245 3.87 0.65 32.05
CA ALA A 245 5.21 0.09 32.05
C ALA A 245 5.94 0.31 33.39
N ASP A 246 5.44 1.15 34.32
CA ASP A 246 6.05 1.43 35.63
C ASP A 246 7.57 1.67 35.51
N PHE A 247 7.97 2.47 34.52
CA PHE A 247 9.36 2.79 34.15
C PHE A 247 10.21 1.64 33.57
N GLN A 248 9.61 0.48 33.30
CA GLN A 248 10.29 -0.63 32.63
C GLN A 248 10.57 -0.31 31.15
N LEU A 249 11.64 -0.94 30.64
CA LEU A 249 11.99 -0.88 29.23
C LEU A 249 10.90 -1.57 28.41
N ILE A 250 10.32 -0.85 27.46
CA ILE A 250 9.39 -1.44 26.49
C ILE A 250 10.22 -2.15 25.40
N PRO A 251 10.14 -3.49 25.30
CA PRO A 251 11.11 -4.27 24.53
C PRO A 251 10.91 -4.21 23.02
N ASN A 252 9.72 -3.82 22.54
CA ASN A 252 9.34 -3.84 21.14
C ASN A 252 9.37 -2.46 20.46
N ILE A 253 9.86 -1.41 21.13
CA ILE A 253 9.96 -0.06 20.58
C ILE A 253 11.41 0.36 20.47
N PHE A 254 11.83 0.73 19.26
CA PHE A 254 13.18 1.15 18.91
C PHE A 254 13.17 2.57 18.34
N VAL A 255 14.08 3.41 18.81
CA VAL A 255 14.41 4.69 18.17
C VAL A 255 15.77 4.58 17.48
N LEU A 256 15.83 5.00 16.22
CA LEU A 256 17.03 5.00 15.40
C LEU A 256 17.59 6.42 15.29
N GLU A 257 18.80 6.61 15.82
CA GLU A 257 19.49 7.88 15.84
C GLU A 257 20.77 7.82 14.99
N TYR A 258 20.95 8.82 14.13
CA TYR A 258 22.17 8.96 13.37
C TYR A 258 23.29 9.47 14.27
N ALA A 259 24.36 8.69 14.36
CA ALA A 259 25.54 9.01 15.16
C ALA A 259 26.80 8.74 14.34
N PRO A 260 27.39 9.76 13.69
CA PRO A 260 28.51 9.57 12.75
C PRO A 260 29.77 9.03 13.42
N ASP A 261 29.97 9.34 14.70
CA ASP A 261 31.15 8.93 15.47
C ASP A 261 31.05 7.49 16.01
N VAL A 262 29.90 6.83 15.83
CA VAL A 262 29.70 5.45 16.27
C VAL A 262 30.34 4.49 15.28
N SER A 263 31.24 3.66 15.79
CA SER A 263 31.92 2.59 15.05
C SER A 263 31.51 1.21 15.57
N MET A 264 31.95 0.14 14.90
CA MET A 264 31.72 -1.24 15.38
C MET A 264 32.28 -1.53 16.78
N LYS A 265 33.26 -0.76 17.24
CA LYS A 265 33.85 -0.88 18.59
C LYS A 265 33.13 -0.04 19.65
N SER A 266 32.24 0.86 19.23
CA SER A 266 31.52 1.75 20.12
C SER A 266 30.38 1.00 20.84
N TYR A 267 30.17 1.31 22.12
CA TYR A 267 29.06 0.82 22.94
C TYR A 267 28.15 2.00 23.32
N PRO A 268 27.34 2.52 22.38
CA PRO A 268 26.37 3.56 22.72
C PRO A 268 25.29 3.02 23.67
N PRO A 269 24.60 3.90 24.43
CA PRO A 269 23.45 3.51 25.23
C PRO A 269 22.43 2.72 24.42
N ARG A 270 21.94 1.62 24.98
CA ARG A 270 20.98 0.70 24.33
C ARG A 270 19.52 1.05 24.58
N ASP A 271 19.28 2.01 25.46
CA ASP A 271 17.96 2.51 25.78
C ASP A 271 17.99 4.02 25.97
N ARG A 272 16.80 4.60 25.91
CA ARG A 272 16.58 6.04 26.07
C ARG A 272 15.34 6.26 26.91
N VAL A 273 15.45 7.19 27.85
CA VAL A 273 14.33 7.69 28.64
C VAL A 273 13.77 8.93 27.96
N LEU A 274 12.47 8.94 27.70
CA LEU A 274 11.75 10.05 27.09
C LEU A 274 10.64 10.51 28.03
N SER A 275 10.55 11.81 28.29
CA SER A 275 9.40 12.39 28.96
C SER A 275 8.23 12.45 27.97
N VAL A 276 7.10 11.82 28.26
CA VAL A 276 5.97 11.71 27.31
C VAL A 276 4.78 12.62 27.65
N GLY A 277 4.75 13.21 28.84
CA GLY A 277 3.70 14.14 29.28
C GLY A 277 3.26 13.88 30.71
N ASP A 278 2.65 14.85 31.39
CA ASP A 278 2.16 14.75 32.79
C ASP A 278 3.18 14.18 33.79
N GLY A 279 4.47 14.50 33.61
CA GLY A 279 5.55 13.99 34.47
C GLY A 279 5.85 12.50 34.28
N ARG A 280 5.28 11.84 33.26
CA ARG A 280 5.56 10.45 32.92
C ARG A 280 6.78 10.32 32.03
N GLU A 281 7.52 9.25 32.25
CA GLU A 281 8.72 8.88 31.51
C GLU A 281 8.58 7.45 30.99
N ILE A 282 9.00 7.25 29.74
CA ILE A 282 9.01 5.94 29.09
C ILE A 282 10.45 5.58 28.76
N ARG A 283 10.81 4.31 28.95
CA ARG A 283 12.12 3.78 28.55
C ARG A 283 11.95 2.88 27.34
N ILE A 284 12.60 3.22 26.23
CA ILE A 284 12.54 2.46 24.97
C ILE A 284 13.94 2.10 24.49
N LYS A 285 14.05 1.13 23.58
CA LYS A 285 15.34 0.75 23.01
C LYS A 285 15.87 1.83 22.08
N SER A 286 17.19 2.04 22.10
CA SER A 286 17.88 3.06 21.32
C SER A 286 18.97 2.41 20.46
N ILE A 287 18.94 2.72 19.17
CA ILE A 287 19.94 2.28 18.19
C ILE A 287 20.65 3.52 17.66
N SER A 288 21.92 3.69 18.02
CA SER A 288 22.78 4.72 17.42
C SER A 288 23.62 4.11 16.31
N ALA A 289 23.59 4.72 15.12
CA ALA A 289 24.29 4.17 13.97
C ALA A 289 24.86 5.26 13.04
N SER A 290 26.07 5.02 12.52
CA SER A 290 26.70 5.83 11.47
C SER A 290 26.24 5.46 10.05
N SER A 291 25.60 4.30 9.89
CA SER A 291 24.81 3.95 8.71
C SER A 291 23.59 3.17 9.14
N PHE A 292 22.45 3.45 8.51
CA PHE A 292 21.18 2.77 8.79
C PHE A 292 21.01 1.44 8.06
N LYS A 293 21.94 1.11 7.14
CA LYS A 293 21.84 -0.08 6.28
C LYS A 293 21.72 -1.35 7.10
N TRP A 294 22.68 -1.57 8.01
CA TRP A 294 22.70 -2.77 8.85
C TRP A 294 21.49 -2.84 9.81
N VAL A 295 20.94 -1.69 10.20
CA VAL A 295 19.73 -1.64 11.04
C VAL A 295 18.54 -2.11 10.22
N PHE A 296 18.33 -1.55 9.03
CA PHE A 296 17.24 -1.98 8.15
C PHE A 296 17.38 -3.44 7.70
N GLU A 297 18.61 -3.93 7.49
CA GLU A 297 18.87 -5.34 7.23
C GLU A 297 18.49 -6.22 8.43
N ALA A 298 18.83 -5.82 9.67
CA ALA A 298 18.43 -6.54 10.88
C ALA A 298 16.90 -6.63 11.01
N PHE A 299 16.19 -5.55 10.70
CA PHE A 299 14.72 -5.55 10.70
C PHE A 299 14.09 -6.34 9.53
N GLY A 300 14.85 -6.64 8.48
CA GLY A 300 14.39 -7.40 7.31
C GLY A 300 14.70 -8.90 7.35
N ASN A 301 15.74 -9.30 8.08
CA ASN A 301 16.22 -10.69 8.11
C ASN A 301 15.33 -11.67 8.89
N GLY A 302 14.34 -11.19 9.65
CA GLY A 302 13.41 -12.01 10.45
C GLY A 302 12.44 -12.88 9.63
N GLY A 303 12.49 -12.85 8.30
CA GLY A 303 11.67 -13.70 7.46
C GLY A 303 12.13 -13.72 6.02
N ALA A 304 12.85 -14.77 5.64
CA ALA A 304 13.16 -15.13 4.25
C ALA A 304 11.89 -15.59 3.48
N LEU A 305 10.77 -14.87 3.61
CA LEU A 305 9.65 -15.02 2.71
C LEU A 305 10.03 -14.34 1.39
N GLU A 306 10.03 -15.12 0.31
CA GLU A 306 10.09 -14.60 -1.06
C GLU A 306 9.24 -13.33 -1.15
N LYS A 307 9.76 -12.26 -1.76
CA LYS A 307 9.12 -10.94 -1.90
C LYS A 307 7.63 -11.08 -2.24
N VAL A 308 6.78 -11.15 -1.22
CA VAL A 308 5.36 -11.35 -1.44
C VAL A 308 4.81 -10.04 -1.96
N ASN A 309 4.20 -10.07 -3.14
CA ASN A 309 3.60 -8.87 -3.72
C ASN A 309 2.48 -8.37 -2.79
N MET A 310 2.69 -7.23 -2.15
CA MET A 310 1.74 -6.74 -1.16
C MET A 310 0.42 -6.31 -1.79
N LYS A 311 0.44 -5.82 -3.02
CA LYS A 311 -0.79 -5.48 -3.75
C LYS A 311 -1.66 -6.73 -3.93
N LEU A 312 -1.04 -7.88 -4.21
CA LEU A 312 -1.72 -9.18 -4.24
C LEU A 312 -2.26 -9.55 -2.86
N LEU A 313 -1.46 -9.51 -1.78
CA LEU A 313 -1.92 -9.82 -0.42
C LEU A 313 -3.12 -8.97 0.00
N ARG A 314 -3.06 -7.65 -0.23
CA ARG A 314 -4.16 -6.73 0.05
C ARG A 314 -5.40 -7.09 -0.74
N ALA A 315 -5.26 -7.42 -2.03
CA ALA A 315 -6.39 -7.81 -2.85
C ALA A 315 -7.01 -9.15 -2.38
N LEU A 316 -6.20 -10.12 -1.94
CA LEU A 316 -6.68 -11.37 -1.35
C LEU A 316 -7.42 -11.15 -0.03
N MET A 317 -6.89 -10.28 0.84
CA MET A 317 -7.53 -9.93 2.11
C MET A 317 -8.83 -9.17 1.88
N ALA A 318 -8.83 -8.16 1.01
CA ALA A 318 -10.03 -7.40 0.66
C ALA A 318 -11.13 -8.32 0.10
N ARG A 319 -10.76 -9.24 -0.81
CA ARG A 319 -11.72 -10.23 -1.32
C ARG A 319 -12.25 -11.14 -0.22
N THR A 320 -11.39 -11.67 0.64
CA THR A 320 -11.81 -12.55 1.75
C THR A 320 -12.80 -11.82 2.66
N VAL A 321 -12.53 -10.56 3.00
CA VAL A 321 -13.44 -9.73 3.80
C VAL A 321 -14.76 -9.50 3.07
N ASP A 322 -14.74 -9.17 1.78
CA ASP A 322 -15.95 -8.98 0.97
C ASP A 322 -16.76 -10.28 0.83
N LEU A 323 -16.08 -11.43 0.69
CA LEU A 323 -16.71 -12.74 0.65
C LEU A 323 -17.52 -12.99 1.93
N VAL A 324 -16.90 -12.79 3.10
CA VAL A 324 -17.54 -13.01 4.40
C VAL A 324 -18.62 -11.97 4.71
N ARG A 325 -18.36 -10.68 4.43
CA ARG A 325 -19.25 -9.59 4.85
C ARG A 325 -20.37 -9.27 3.88
N LYS A 326 -20.19 -9.54 2.58
CA LYS A 326 -21.16 -9.17 1.53
C LYS A 326 -21.67 -10.41 0.80
N ASP A 327 -20.80 -11.24 0.25
CA ASP A 327 -21.22 -12.27 -0.72
C ASP A 327 -21.93 -13.46 -0.07
N VAL A 328 -21.44 -13.95 1.08
CA VAL A 328 -22.07 -15.02 1.85
C VAL A 328 -23.44 -14.58 2.38
N PRO A 329 -23.59 -13.41 3.04
CA PRO A 329 -24.90 -12.92 3.46
C PRO A 329 -25.89 -12.66 2.31
N THR A 330 -25.41 -12.19 1.16
CA THR A 330 -26.26 -11.90 0.00
C THR A 330 -26.52 -13.11 -0.90
N ARG A 331 -26.02 -14.30 -0.55
CA ARG A 331 -26.14 -15.55 -1.33
C ARG A 331 -25.67 -15.44 -2.78
N ARG A 332 -24.72 -14.53 -3.06
CA ARG A 332 -24.16 -14.35 -4.42
C ARG A 332 -23.13 -15.40 -4.79
N VAL A 333 -22.65 -16.17 -3.81
CA VAL A 333 -21.67 -17.24 -3.99
C VAL A 333 -22.13 -18.44 -3.17
N GLU A 334 -22.52 -19.54 -3.84
CA GLU A 334 -22.52 -20.86 -3.21
C GLU A 334 -21.06 -21.30 -3.08
N VAL A 335 -20.52 -21.22 -1.87
CA VAL A 335 -19.16 -21.69 -1.59
C VAL A 335 -19.21 -23.22 -1.55
N ASP A 336 -19.03 -23.86 -2.70
CA ASP A 336 -18.87 -25.31 -2.78
C ASP A 336 -17.44 -25.67 -2.35
N PHE A 337 -17.31 -26.12 -1.10
CA PHE A 337 -16.06 -26.55 -0.50
C PHE A 337 -15.41 -27.72 -1.24
N GLN A 338 -16.17 -28.56 -1.95
CA GLN A 338 -15.61 -29.65 -2.76
C GLN A 338 -14.94 -29.13 -4.03
N MET A 339 -15.49 -28.08 -4.64
CA MET A 339 -14.88 -27.44 -5.81
C MET A 339 -13.58 -26.69 -5.44
N LEU A 340 -13.53 -26.11 -4.24
CA LEU A 340 -12.34 -25.47 -3.67
C LEU A 340 -11.20 -26.46 -3.43
N ASP A 341 -11.51 -27.59 -2.80
CA ASP A 341 -10.53 -28.63 -2.49
C ASP A 341 -9.94 -29.24 -3.77
N ARG A 342 -10.79 -29.46 -4.78
CA ARG A 342 -10.36 -29.97 -6.10
C ARG A 342 -9.42 -29.00 -6.82
N LYS A 343 -9.73 -27.71 -6.86
CA LYS A 343 -8.90 -26.70 -7.54
C LYS A 343 -7.57 -26.42 -6.84
N LEU A 344 -7.53 -26.50 -5.51
CA LEU A 344 -6.28 -26.40 -4.75
C LEU A 344 -5.40 -27.63 -4.99
N SER A 345 -6.00 -28.82 -5.06
CA SER A 345 -5.32 -30.08 -5.36
C SER A 345 -4.78 -30.17 -6.79
N GLU A 346 -5.45 -29.50 -7.75
CA GLU A 346 -5.04 -29.41 -9.16
C GLU A 346 -3.97 -28.32 -9.43
N GLY A 347 -3.43 -27.67 -8.39
CA GLY A 347 -2.39 -26.65 -8.52
C GLY A 347 -2.91 -25.25 -8.91
N GLY A 348 -4.22 -25.00 -8.74
CA GLY A 348 -4.80 -23.68 -8.90
C GLY A 348 -4.33 -22.71 -7.82
N SER A 349 -3.88 -21.52 -8.21
CA SER A 349 -3.50 -20.47 -7.26
C SER A 349 -4.72 -20.00 -6.45
N ILE A 350 -4.53 -19.82 -5.13
CA ILE A 350 -5.51 -19.19 -4.21
C ILE A 350 -5.97 -17.84 -4.75
N ALA A 351 -5.11 -17.12 -5.48
CA ALA A 351 -5.47 -15.85 -6.11
C ALA A 351 -6.51 -16.00 -7.23
N THR A 352 -6.50 -17.10 -7.96
CA THR A 352 -7.51 -17.42 -8.97
C THR A 352 -8.83 -17.82 -8.32
N LEU A 353 -8.76 -18.50 -7.17
CA LEU A 353 -9.92 -18.91 -6.38
C LEU A 353 -10.64 -17.72 -5.73
N LEU A 354 -9.87 -16.72 -5.31
CA LEU A 354 -10.39 -15.46 -4.81
C LEU A 354 -10.75 -14.47 -5.94
N GLY A 355 -10.55 -14.84 -7.22
CA GLY A 355 -10.84 -13.96 -8.36
C GLY A 355 -9.92 -12.73 -8.44
N VAL A 356 -8.76 -12.77 -7.79
CA VAL A 356 -7.76 -11.70 -7.70
C VAL A 356 -6.70 -11.79 -8.80
N ALA A 357 -6.42 -13.00 -9.31
CA ALA A 357 -5.55 -13.17 -10.46
C ALA A 357 -6.32 -12.85 -11.75
N SER A 358 -5.90 -11.78 -12.45
CA SER A 358 -6.24 -11.61 -13.86
C SER A 358 -5.72 -12.82 -14.62
N LEU A 359 -6.63 -13.72 -15.01
CA LEU A 359 -6.33 -14.92 -15.77
C LEU A 359 -5.58 -14.55 -17.06
N ASP A 360 -4.33 -14.97 -17.17
CA ASP A 360 -3.55 -14.89 -18.40
C ASP A 360 -4.30 -15.60 -19.55
N HIS A 361 -4.14 -15.09 -20.77
CA HIS A 361 -4.85 -15.52 -21.98
C HIS A 361 -4.95 -17.06 -22.19
N PRO A 362 -3.91 -17.87 -21.91
CA PRO A 362 -3.99 -19.34 -22.05
C PRO A 362 -4.96 -20.00 -21.06
N SER A 363 -5.12 -19.42 -19.87
CA SER A 363 -5.96 -19.95 -18.80
C SER A 363 -7.43 -19.60 -19.01
N LYS A 364 -7.74 -18.42 -19.56
CA LYS A 364 -9.12 -18.08 -20.00
C LYS A 364 -9.62 -19.04 -21.06
N VAL A 365 -8.76 -19.38 -22.01
CA VAL A 365 -9.07 -20.30 -23.11
C VAL A 365 -9.37 -21.70 -22.59
N ASN A 366 -8.58 -22.22 -21.65
CA ASN A 366 -8.85 -23.52 -21.03
C ASN A 366 -10.13 -23.55 -20.19
N VAL A 367 -10.58 -22.42 -19.66
CA VAL A 367 -11.87 -22.32 -18.94
C VAL A 367 -13.05 -22.33 -19.92
N SER A 368 -12.94 -21.62 -21.05
CA SER A 368 -14.02 -21.56 -22.05
C SER A 368 -14.07 -22.78 -22.99
N PHE A 369 -12.92 -23.43 -23.24
CA PHE A 369 -12.75 -24.60 -24.11
C PHE A 369 -11.98 -25.70 -23.36
N PRO A 370 -12.60 -26.38 -22.38
CA PRO A 370 -11.88 -27.31 -21.52
C PRO A 370 -11.59 -28.67 -22.20
N TYR A 371 -12.33 -29.03 -23.24
CA TYR A 371 -12.35 -30.41 -23.76
C TYR A 371 -11.36 -30.64 -24.90
N THR A 372 -10.58 -31.72 -24.82
CA THR A 372 -9.78 -32.26 -25.95
C THR A 372 -10.64 -33.18 -26.83
N PRO A 373 -10.18 -33.59 -28.04
CA PRO A 373 -10.93 -34.54 -28.88
C PRO A 373 -11.26 -35.87 -28.16
N THR A 374 -10.40 -36.31 -27.25
CA THR A 374 -10.62 -37.51 -26.43
C THR A 374 -11.68 -37.28 -25.36
N ASP A 375 -11.69 -36.10 -24.73
CA ASP A 375 -12.70 -35.77 -23.72
C ASP A 375 -14.09 -35.63 -24.34
N VAL A 376 -14.18 -35.01 -25.52
CA VAL A 376 -15.44 -34.93 -26.28
C VAL A 376 -15.96 -36.34 -26.60
N ALA A 377 -15.09 -37.27 -27.02
CA ALA A 377 -15.49 -38.65 -27.30
C ALA A 377 -16.08 -39.34 -26.07
N ASN A 378 -15.47 -39.15 -24.89
CA ASN A 378 -15.96 -39.70 -23.63
C ASN A 378 -17.31 -39.07 -23.22
N GLU A 379 -17.44 -37.75 -23.33
CA GLU A 379 -18.64 -37.00 -22.92
C GLU A 379 -19.88 -37.26 -23.79
N ILE A 380 -19.70 -37.59 -25.07
CA ILE A 380 -20.80 -37.99 -25.96
C ILE A 380 -20.97 -39.52 -26.05
N GLY A 381 -20.18 -40.29 -25.31
CA GLY A 381 -20.32 -41.75 -25.21
C GLY A 381 -19.83 -42.54 -26.44
N VAL A 382 -18.89 -42.01 -27.22
CA VAL A 382 -18.31 -42.70 -28.39
C VAL A 382 -16.90 -43.23 -28.12
N LYS A 383 -16.57 -44.37 -28.74
CA LYS A 383 -15.34 -45.14 -28.42
C LYS A 383 -14.03 -44.49 -28.89
N SER A 384 -14.07 -43.48 -29.75
CA SER A 384 -12.85 -42.88 -30.33
C SER A 384 -13.09 -41.47 -30.85
N PRO A 385 -12.08 -40.57 -30.79
CA PRO A 385 -12.09 -39.27 -31.48
C PRO A 385 -12.38 -39.34 -32.98
N TYR A 386 -12.18 -40.51 -33.61
CA TYR A 386 -12.57 -40.73 -35.00
C TYR A 386 -14.09 -40.57 -35.23
N TYR A 387 -14.92 -41.05 -34.29
CA TYR A 387 -16.37 -40.90 -34.38
C TYR A 387 -16.84 -39.48 -34.12
N VAL A 388 -16.11 -38.73 -33.28
CA VAL A 388 -16.33 -37.29 -33.08
C VAL A 388 -16.13 -36.55 -34.39
N ASN A 389 -15.04 -36.83 -35.11
CA ASN A 389 -14.80 -36.23 -36.42
C ASN A 389 -15.90 -36.55 -37.43
N LYS A 390 -16.38 -37.81 -37.46
CA LYS A 390 -17.47 -38.21 -38.34
C LYS A 390 -18.78 -37.47 -38.05
N LEU A 391 -19.08 -37.19 -36.78
CA LEU A 391 -20.26 -36.38 -36.40
C LEU A 391 -20.09 -34.91 -36.80
N ILE A 392 -18.87 -34.38 -36.71
CA ILE A 392 -18.55 -33.04 -37.20
C ILE A 392 -18.75 -32.96 -38.72
N ASP A 393 -18.25 -33.95 -39.47
CA ASP A 393 -18.43 -34.02 -40.92
C ASP A 393 -19.91 -34.05 -41.31
N GLN A 394 -20.76 -34.75 -40.54
CA GLN A 394 -22.22 -34.75 -40.74
C GLN A 394 -22.87 -33.38 -40.49
N VAL A 395 -22.37 -32.61 -39.52
CA VAL A 395 -22.83 -31.22 -39.29
C VAL A 395 -22.40 -30.34 -40.46
N THR A 396 -21.17 -30.50 -40.95
CA THR A 396 -20.63 -29.78 -42.12
C THR A 396 -21.44 -30.08 -43.38
N GLU A 397 -21.75 -31.35 -43.66
CA GLU A 397 -22.56 -31.73 -44.84
C GLU A 397 -23.99 -31.19 -44.78
N LYS A 398 -24.58 -31.12 -43.59
CA LYS A 398 -25.98 -30.70 -43.41
C LYS A 398 -26.17 -29.18 -43.38
N PHE A 399 -25.19 -28.42 -42.89
CA PHE A 399 -25.31 -26.98 -42.68
C PHE A 399 -24.27 -26.13 -43.42
N GLY A 400 -23.34 -26.75 -44.15
CA GLY A 400 -22.22 -26.06 -44.80
C GLY A 400 -21.21 -25.44 -43.83
N PHE A 401 -21.25 -25.82 -42.55
CA PHE A 401 -20.45 -25.23 -41.48
C PHE A 401 -19.43 -26.22 -40.93
N ASP A 402 -18.14 -26.02 -41.23
CA ASP A 402 -17.04 -26.74 -40.58
C ASP A 402 -16.58 -26.01 -39.31
N MET A 403 -16.94 -26.55 -38.16
CA MET A 403 -16.57 -25.97 -36.86
C MET A 403 -15.05 -25.95 -36.61
N LYS A 404 -14.21 -26.64 -37.38
CA LYS A 404 -12.75 -26.63 -37.21
C LYS A 404 -12.00 -25.64 -38.08
N GLU A 405 -12.69 -25.00 -39.03
CA GLU A 405 -12.07 -24.09 -40.01
C GLU A 405 -11.62 -22.76 -39.38
N SER A 406 -12.32 -22.32 -38.33
CA SER A 406 -12.03 -21.07 -37.62
C SER A 406 -12.23 -21.22 -36.11
N ASP A 407 -11.61 -20.34 -35.33
CA ASP A 407 -11.90 -20.22 -33.90
C ASP A 407 -13.32 -19.65 -33.73
N ASN A 408 -14.20 -20.41 -33.08
CA ASN A 408 -15.63 -20.10 -32.96
C ASN A 408 -16.19 -20.54 -31.59
N ALA A 409 -17.51 -20.36 -31.40
CA ALA A 409 -18.20 -20.72 -30.15
C ALA A 409 -18.11 -22.22 -29.78
N TYR A 410 -17.82 -23.09 -30.74
CA TYR A 410 -17.74 -24.54 -30.57
C TYR A 410 -16.29 -25.04 -30.43
N HIS A 411 -15.34 -24.44 -31.15
CA HIS A 411 -13.98 -24.96 -31.28
C HIS A 411 -12.95 -23.85 -31.42
N ILE A 412 -11.73 -24.13 -30.96
CA ILE A 412 -10.54 -23.32 -31.21
C ILE A 412 -9.31 -24.18 -31.51
N THR A 413 -8.33 -23.59 -32.19
CA THR A 413 -7.02 -24.20 -32.41
C THR A 413 -5.91 -23.47 -31.66
N MET A 414 -5.32 -24.14 -30.69
CA MET A 414 -4.17 -23.62 -29.94
C MET A 414 -2.85 -24.10 -30.54
N ILE A 415 -1.86 -23.22 -30.61
CA ILE A 415 -0.51 -23.56 -31.07
C ILE A 415 0.35 -23.88 -29.84
N ALA A 416 0.77 -25.14 -29.70
CA ALA A 416 1.74 -25.58 -28.71
C ALA A 416 3.14 -25.67 -29.35
N GLY A 417 4.04 -24.75 -28.99
CA GLY A 417 5.38 -24.69 -29.57
C GLY A 417 5.40 -24.20 -31.03
N LYS A 418 6.44 -24.55 -31.81
CA LYS A 418 6.63 -24.01 -33.18
C LYS A 418 5.81 -24.71 -34.28
N LYS A 419 5.26 -25.91 -34.05
CA LYS A 419 4.57 -26.70 -35.10
C LYS A 419 3.39 -27.57 -34.64
N THR A 420 3.06 -27.65 -33.35
CA THR A 420 1.98 -28.53 -32.87
C THR A 420 0.69 -27.74 -32.70
N ARG A 421 -0.38 -28.17 -33.38
CA ARG A 421 -1.73 -27.61 -33.23
C ARG A 421 -2.53 -28.53 -32.31
N MET A 422 -3.15 -27.96 -31.28
CA MET A 422 -4.03 -28.64 -30.34
C MET A 422 -5.45 -28.10 -30.52
N HIS A 423 -6.39 -28.98 -30.80
CA HIS A 423 -7.80 -28.61 -30.94
C HIS A 423 -8.50 -28.71 -29.58
N LYS A 424 -9.27 -27.68 -29.23
CA LYS A 424 -10.10 -27.68 -28.01
C LYS A 424 -11.54 -27.31 -28.33
N TYR A 425 -12.45 -27.83 -27.54
CA TYR A 425 -13.89 -27.70 -27.73
C TYR A 425 -14.56 -27.13 -26.49
N SER A 426 -15.65 -26.39 -26.70
CA SER A 426 -16.50 -25.84 -25.65
C SER A 426 -17.60 -26.83 -25.23
N SER A 427 -18.31 -26.54 -24.15
CA SER A 427 -19.53 -27.28 -23.77
C SER A 427 -20.62 -27.20 -24.85
N ALA A 428 -20.72 -26.07 -25.56
CA ALA A 428 -21.67 -25.91 -26.66
C ALA A 428 -21.41 -26.92 -27.81
N ALA A 429 -20.15 -27.31 -28.04
CA ALA A 429 -19.81 -28.33 -29.03
C ALA A 429 -20.29 -29.72 -28.61
N ILE A 430 -20.17 -30.05 -27.31
CA ILE A 430 -20.66 -31.31 -26.77
C ILE A 430 -22.17 -31.39 -26.91
N ASP A 431 -22.89 -30.33 -26.53
CA ASP A 431 -24.35 -30.30 -26.64
C ASP A 431 -24.83 -30.44 -28.09
N LEU A 432 -24.14 -29.80 -29.04
CA LEU A 432 -24.41 -29.94 -30.46
C LEU A 432 -24.20 -31.39 -30.93
N LEU A 433 -23.03 -31.97 -30.64
CA LEU A 433 -22.66 -33.31 -31.08
C LEU A 433 -23.52 -34.40 -30.43
N ARG A 434 -23.96 -34.19 -29.18
CA ARG A 434 -24.90 -35.08 -28.49
C ARG A 434 -26.27 -35.08 -29.17
N LYS A 435 -26.78 -33.90 -29.56
CA LYS A 435 -28.04 -33.79 -30.33
C LYS A 435 -27.94 -34.43 -31.72
N VAL A 436 -26.80 -34.27 -32.39
CA VAL A 436 -26.52 -34.92 -33.68
C VAL A 436 -26.55 -36.45 -33.52
N LEU A 437 -25.88 -36.97 -32.49
CA LEU A 437 -25.84 -38.41 -32.18
C LEU A 437 -27.22 -38.98 -31.83
N ALA A 438 -28.05 -38.21 -31.12
CA ALA A 438 -29.42 -38.58 -30.76
C ALA A 438 -30.43 -38.44 -31.92
N GLY A 439 -30.04 -37.85 -33.05
CA GLY A 439 -30.94 -37.57 -34.18
C GLY A 439 -31.97 -36.47 -33.91
N GLU A 440 -31.73 -35.63 -32.91
CA GLU A 440 -32.64 -34.55 -32.50
C GLU A 440 -32.53 -33.34 -33.43
N THR A 441 -33.57 -32.49 -33.46
CA THR A 441 -33.49 -31.17 -34.11
C THR A 441 -32.58 -30.23 -33.32
N TYR A 442 -31.59 -29.65 -33.98
CA TYR A 442 -30.67 -28.68 -33.40
C TYR A 442 -30.52 -27.46 -34.32
N GLU A 443 -30.35 -26.29 -33.72
CA GLU A 443 -30.05 -25.03 -34.41
C GLU A 443 -28.65 -24.56 -34.03
N LEU A 444 -27.89 -24.03 -34.99
CA LEU A 444 -26.60 -23.37 -34.73
C LEU A 444 -26.84 -22.02 -34.03
N GLN A 445 -25.89 -21.62 -33.17
CA GLN A 445 -25.95 -20.32 -32.50
C GLN A 445 -25.99 -19.17 -33.53
N ALA A 446 -26.71 -18.09 -33.19
CA ALA A 446 -27.17 -17.04 -34.12
C ALA A 446 -26.05 -16.33 -34.92
N GLU A 447 -24.80 -16.36 -34.47
CA GLU A 447 -23.64 -15.74 -35.15
C GLU A 447 -23.23 -16.45 -36.45
N TYR A 448 -23.80 -17.62 -36.79
CA TYR A 448 -23.45 -18.39 -37.99
C TYR A 448 -24.61 -18.59 -38.98
N ARG A 449 -25.73 -17.88 -38.80
CA ARG A 449 -26.83 -17.87 -39.79
C ARG A 449 -26.52 -17.04 -41.06
N GLU A 450 -25.46 -16.24 -41.08
CA GLU A 450 -25.18 -15.27 -42.16
C GLU A 450 -24.14 -15.70 -43.22
N GLN A 451 -23.71 -16.97 -43.28
CA GLN A 451 -22.79 -17.43 -44.32
C GLN A 451 -23.38 -18.46 -45.30
N SER A 452 -24.70 -18.60 -45.35
CA SER A 452 -25.39 -19.34 -46.42
C SER A 452 -26.76 -18.73 -46.70
N MET A 453 -26.75 -17.57 -47.35
CA MET A 453 -27.72 -17.18 -48.36
C MET A 453 -26.98 -16.62 -49.58
#